data_AF-A0A9D6N3F4-F1
#
_entry.id   AF-A0A9D6N3F4-F1
#
_cell.length_a   1.000
_cell.length_b   1.000
_cell.length_c   1.000
_cell.angle_alpha   90.00
_cell.angle_beta   90.00
_cell.angle_gamma   90.00
#
_symmetry.space_group_name_H-M   'P 1'
#
loop_
_entity.id
_entity.type
_entity.pdbx_description
1 polymer ?
#
loop_
_entity_poly.entity_id
_entity_poly.type
_entity_poly.pdbx_seq_one_letter_code
_entity_poly.pdbx_strand_id
1 'polypeptide(L)'
;MRTFVRGRVRGIALAIALVVVSIVLVLAYGLLSLGIQNLNHADAHRYSDKALYAAEAGAVEALRRLEQDTTWTGQGLGEATSLASGPETYEVEVVNNLAGSESILASNGASVAPGAAYLLATGKARTGDFARRVGVTVRPGPVQQLFRYAVFGYERLDVGNGNIDSYDSEEGSYQYTRSPDGGNVGTNSEIAPEQGGVTIGPQGSVDQIDIGPAGDCTLCVVCRGQNRGVRNLEQPLPVDTRLLEPPSLPFWGDVSLKKDGTLAPGAYGDAAIGGNARVVLAPGDYRFETLTVAGGASLVVSEGAVRLYVTGDENQVHGTELSVAGDSLVNLTGAPGNLKLLVGADVENIAIRGGPTVGMALYAPFSNLTLDGAAGDFYGAAVAARITMAGNGRFHYDRALARSGEGWNGPPEVVSWQRL
;
A
#
# COMPACT_ATOMS: atom_id res chain seq x y z
N MET A 1 116.41 10.63 13.46
CA MET A 1 115.40 11.69 13.63
C MET A 1 114.21 11.34 12.73
N ARG A 2 112.99 11.38 13.28
CA ARG A 2 111.74 10.76 12.81
C ARG A 2 111.36 11.10 11.35
N THR A 3 111.05 10.09 10.55
CA THR A 3 110.23 10.19 9.33
C THR A 3 108.80 9.71 9.64
N PHE A 4 107.87 10.66 9.74
CA PHE A 4 106.44 10.41 9.89
C PHE A 4 105.84 10.04 8.53
N VAL A 5 105.40 8.79 8.34
CA VAL A 5 104.53 8.38 7.23
C VAL A 5 103.10 8.78 7.59
N ARG A 6 102.61 9.88 7.00
CA ARG A 6 101.27 10.43 7.21
C ARG A 6 100.37 10.11 6.02
N GLY A 7 99.27 9.37 6.26
CA GLY A 7 97.98 9.62 5.59
C GLY A 7 97.55 8.73 4.41
N ARG A 8 97.28 7.43 4.63
CA ARG A 8 96.43 6.62 3.74
C ARG A 8 95.34 5.85 4.52
N VAL A 9 94.47 6.58 5.22
CA VAL A 9 93.25 6.02 5.86
C VAL A 9 91.98 6.72 5.36
N ARG A 10 92.09 7.75 4.50
CA ARG A 10 90.95 8.58 4.04
C ARG A 10 90.14 7.97 2.88
N GLY A 11 90.61 6.92 2.19
CA GLY A 11 89.91 6.33 1.05
C GLY A 11 88.81 5.33 1.42
N ILE A 12 89.00 4.54 2.48
CA ILE A 12 88.05 3.50 2.90
C ILE A 12 86.78 4.11 3.53
N ALA A 13 86.92 5.22 4.25
CA ALA A 13 85.78 5.91 4.86
C ALA A 13 84.77 6.42 3.80
N LEU A 14 85.25 6.89 2.65
CA LEU A 14 84.39 7.32 1.55
C LEU A 14 83.65 6.14 0.91
N ALA A 15 84.32 5.00 0.72
CA ALA A 15 83.71 3.80 0.18
C ALA A 15 82.61 3.24 1.11
N ILE A 16 82.86 3.18 2.42
CA ILE A 16 81.87 2.76 3.41
C ILE A 16 80.68 3.73 3.44
N ALA A 17 80.95 5.04 3.42
CA ALA A 17 79.89 6.06 3.39
C ALA A 17 79.00 5.91 2.13
N LEU A 18 79.59 5.67 0.95
CA LEU A 18 78.84 5.43 -0.28
C LEU A 18 77.97 4.18 -0.19
N VAL A 19 78.49 3.07 0.33
CA VAL A 19 77.71 1.84 0.51
C VAL A 19 76.55 2.05 1.47
N VAL A 20 76.78 2.72 2.61
CA VAL A 20 75.73 3.04 3.57
C VAL A 20 74.66 3.93 2.95
N VAL A 21 75.05 4.99 2.23
CA VAL A 21 74.11 5.86 1.50
C VAL A 21 73.33 5.08 0.46
N SER A 22 73.96 4.14 -0.25
CA SER A 22 73.30 3.29 -1.25
C SER A 22 72.21 2.42 -0.61
N ILE A 23 72.53 1.78 0.52
CA ILE A 23 71.57 0.94 1.26
C ILE A 23 70.40 1.79 1.76
N VAL A 24 70.68 2.97 2.31
CA VAL A 24 69.64 3.89 2.79
C VAL A 24 68.74 4.35 1.63
N LEU A 25 69.29 4.63 0.45
CA LEU A 25 68.50 5.01 -0.73
C LEU A 25 67.58 3.87 -1.22
N VAL A 26 68.07 2.63 -1.24
CA VAL A 26 67.26 1.47 -1.61
C VAL A 26 66.13 1.25 -0.61
N LEU A 27 66.41 1.37 0.69
CA LEU A 27 65.39 1.27 1.75
C LEU A 27 64.36 2.41 1.64
N ALA A 28 64.81 3.64 1.42
CA ALA A 28 63.94 4.80 1.26
C ALA A 28 63.01 4.64 0.04
N TYR A 29 63.54 4.15 -1.08
CA TYR A 29 62.74 3.84 -2.27
C TYR A 29 61.72 2.74 -1.99
N GLY A 30 62.10 1.67 -1.30
CA GLY A 30 61.19 0.59 -0.91
C GLY A 30 60.03 1.07 -0.03
N LEU A 31 60.32 1.91 0.98
CA LEU A 31 59.29 2.48 1.85
C LEU A 31 58.35 3.43 1.09
N LEU A 32 58.89 4.25 0.19
CA LEU A 32 58.08 5.16 -0.63
C LEU A 32 57.18 4.39 -1.59
N SER A 33 57.68 3.31 -2.19
CA SER A 33 56.89 2.42 -3.05
C SER A 33 55.75 1.74 -2.27
N LEU A 34 56.04 1.20 -1.08
CA LEU A 34 55.02 0.60 -0.21
C LEU A 34 53.97 1.63 0.23
N GLY A 35 54.39 2.86 0.54
CA GLY A 35 53.49 3.96 0.88
C GLY A 35 52.51 4.29 -0.25
N ILE A 36 53.01 4.39 -1.49
CA ILE A 36 52.17 4.63 -2.68
C ILE A 36 51.21 3.46 -2.93
N GLN A 37 51.66 2.21 -2.78
CA GLN A 37 50.80 1.04 -2.93
C GLN A 37 49.68 1.02 -1.89
N ASN A 38 49.98 1.32 -0.64
CA ASN A 38 48.98 1.40 0.44
C ASN A 38 47.97 2.53 0.20
N LEU A 39 48.41 3.70 -0.27
CA LEU A 39 47.51 4.80 -0.63
C LEU A 39 46.59 4.43 -1.79
N ASN A 40 47.13 3.82 -2.85
CA ASN A 40 46.33 3.36 -3.99
C ASN A 40 45.32 2.28 -3.57
N HIS A 41 45.71 1.38 -2.67
CA HIS A 41 44.81 0.35 -2.14
C HIS A 41 43.71 0.96 -1.27
N ALA A 42 44.04 1.92 -0.39
CA ALA A 42 43.07 2.64 0.42
C ALA A 42 42.09 3.46 -0.42
N ASP A 43 42.57 4.15 -1.47
CA ASP A 43 41.72 4.86 -2.40
C ASP A 43 40.80 3.91 -3.18
N ALA A 44 41.35 2.80 -3.69
CA ALA A 44 40.56 1.80 -4.39
C ALA A 44 39.46 1.21 -3.50
N HIS A 45 39.76 0.93 -2.23
CA HIS A 45 38.77 0.49 -1.24
C HIS A 45 37.70 1.55 -1.01
N ARG A 46 38.10 2.81 -0.76
CA ARG A 46 37.16 3.91 -0.51
C ARG A 46 36.21 4.15 -1.68
N TYR A 47 36.71 4.15 -2.92
CA TYR A 47 35.87 4.34 -4.11
C TYR A 47 35.02 3.11 -4.42
N SER A 48 35.53 1.91 -4.15
CA SER A 48 34.75 0.67 -4.22
C SER A 48 33.54 0.71 -3.28
N ASP A 49 33.72 1.13 -2.02
CA ASP A 49 32.62 1.20 -1.04
C ASP A 49 31.59 2.25 -1.44
N LYS A 50 32.05 3.41 -1.94
CA LYS A 50 31.18 4.47 -2.49
C LYS A 50 30.35 3.97 -3.67
N ALA A 51 30.96 3.23 -4.59
CA ALA A 51 30.25 2.62 -5.71
C ALA A 51 29.22 1.59 -5.24
N LEU A 52 29.52 0.83 -4.18
CA LEU A 52 28.56 -0.12 -3.59
C LEU A 52 27.35 0.61 -3.00
N TYR A 53 27.56 1.67 -2.20
CA TYR A 53 26.46 2.44 -1.63
C TYR A 53 25.60 3.11 -2.70
N ALA A 54 26.20 3.57 -3.79
CA ALA A 54 25.44 4.08 -4.94
C ALA A 54 24.57 2.99 -5.58
N ALA A 55 25.09 1.76 -5.74
CA ALA A 55 24.33 0.62 -6.24
C ALA A 55 23.15 0.27 -5.32
N GLU A 56 23.39 0.22 -4.00
CA GLU A 56 22.34 -0.06 -3.01
C GLU A 56 21.24 1.02 -3.03
N ALA A 57 21.61 2.29 -3.15
CA ALA A 57 20.64 3.39 -3.28
C ALA A 57 19.77 3.26 -4.55
N GLY A 58 20.37 2.88 -5.68
CA GLY A 58 19.63 2.62 -6.92
C GLY A 58 18.65 1.46 -6.78
N ALA A 59 19.07 0.36 -6.15
CA ALA A 59 18.20 -0.78 -5.90
C ALA A 59 16.99 -0.42 -5.01
N VAL A 60 17.19 0.40 -3.97
CA VAL A 60 16.10 0.89 -3.10
C VAL A 60 15.13 1.79 -3.86
N GLU A 61 15.63 2.71 -4.68
CA GLU A 61 14.77 3.59 -5.48
C GLU A 61 13.95 2.81 -6.52
N ALA A 62 14.54 1.79 -7.14
CA ALA A 62 13.81 0.90 -8.06
C ALA A 62 12.76 0.05 -7.33
N LEU A 63 13.04 -0.42 -6.11
CA LEU A 63 12.06 -1.11 -5.27
C LEU A 63 10.87 -0.21 -4.96
N ARG A 64 11.13 1.04 -4.52
CA ARG A 64 10.09 2.04 -4.24
C ARG A 64 9.18 2.30 -5.44
N ARG A 65 9.73 2.31 -6.67
CA ARG A 65 8.92 2.46 -7.89
C ARG A 65 8.08 1.22 -8.19
N LEU A 66 8.62 0.02 -7.98
CA LEU A 66 7.83 -1.22 -8.10
C LEU A 66 6.72 -1.33 -7.04
N GLU A 67 6.91 -0.77 -5.85
CA GLU A 67 5.86 -0.66 -4.83
C GLU A 67 4.71 0.23 -5.29
N GLN A 68 5.01 1.31 -6.03
CA GLN A 68 4.01 2.24 -6.55
C GLN A 68 3.31 1.71 -7.81
N ASP A 69 4.06 1.08 -8.71
CA ASP A 69 3.57 0.51 -9.96
C ASP A 69 4.25 -0.85 -10.22
N THR A 70 3.50 -1.93 -9.98
CA THR A 70 3.98 -3.30 -10.21
C THR A 70 4.17 -3.64 -11.68
N THR A 71 3.67 -2.80 -12.61
CA THR A 71 3.88 -2.97 -14.06
C THR A 71 5.10 -2.22 -14.56
N TRP A 72 5.75 -1.42 -13.71
CA TRP A 72 6.90 -0.60 -14.10
C TRP A 72 8.07 -1.47 -14.58
N THR A 73 8.62 -1.09 -15.74
CA THR A 73 9.68 -1.85 -16.44
C THR A 73 11.02 -1.10 -16.46
N GLY A 74 11.30 -0.25 -15.46
CA GLY A 74 12.60 0.45 -15.37
C GLY A 74 12.67 1.81 -16.05
N GLN A 75 11.57 2.34 -16.60
CA GLN A 75 11.58 3.65 -17.26
C GLN A 75 12.01 4.76 -16.29
N GLY A 76 12.94 5.62 -16.72
CA GLY A 76 13.46 6.75 -15.95
C GLY A 76 14.54 6.44 -14.91
N LEU A 77 15.07 5.20 -14.85
CA LEU A 77 16.25 4.82 -14.04
C LEU A 77 17.33 4.06 -14.83
N GLY A 78 17.13 3.88 -16.13
CA GLY A 78 18.11 3.27 -17.04
C GLY A 78 19.28 4.19 -17.43
N GLU A 79 19.26 5.45 -17.00
CA GLU A 79 20.35 6.41 -17.20
C GLU A 79 21.06 6.73 -15.88
N ALA A 80 22.37 7.03 -15.95
CA ALA A 80 23.19 7.29 -14.79
C ALA A 80 22.66 8.48 -13.97
N THR A 81 22.11 8.18 -12.79
CA THR A 81 21.51 9.15 -11.87
C THR A 81 22.50 9.48 -10.77
N SER A 82 22.74 10.78 -10.52
CA SER A 82 23.65 11.23 -9.45
C SER A 82 23.01 11.13 -8.07
N LEU A 83 23.80 10.73 -7.08
CA LEU A 83 23.40 10.83 -5.68
C LEU A 83 23.36 12.30 -5.24
N ALA A 84 22.38 12.65 -4.41
CA ALA A 84 22.27 14.02 -3.87
C ALA A 84 23.49 14.43 -3.01
N SER A 85 24.17 13.46 -2.42
CA SER A 85 25.28 13.67 -1.48
C SER A 85 26.67 13.67 -2.09
N GLY A 86 26.82 13.47 -3.41
CA GLY A 86 28.15 13.34 -4.01
C GLY A 86 28.17 13.12 -5.53
N PRO A 87 29.38 13.04 -6.13
CA PRO A 87 29.56 12.82 -7.56
C PRO A 87 29.33 11.37 -8.01
N GLU A 88 29.02 10.47 -7.09
CA GLU A 88 28.71 9.07 -7.40
C GLU A 88 27.37 8.95 -8.12
N THR A 89 27.29 8.00 -9.05
CA THR A 89 26.08 7.75 -9.83
C THR A 89 25.63 6.30 -9.73
N TYR A 90 24.38 6.03 -10.04
CA TYR A 90 23.85 4.68 -10.19
C TYR A 90 22.99 4.55 -11.44
N GLU A 91 22.89 3.33 -11.95
CA GLU A 91 21.99 2.94 -13.04
C GLU A 91 21.29 1.65 -12.62
N VAL A 92 20.02 1.48 -12.99
CA VAL A 92 19.26 0.27 -12.63
C VAL A 92 18.63 -0.33 -13.87
N GLU A 93 18.91 -1.62 -14.07
CA GLU A 93 18.17 -2.46 -14.99
C GLU A 93 17.06 -3.19 -14.22
N VAL A 94 15.85 -3.18 -14.80
CA VAL A 94 14.67 -3.83 -14.23
C VAL A 94 14.17 -4.88 -15.20
N VAL A 95 14.21 -6.14 -14.77
CA VAL A 95 13.59 -7.26 -15.48
C VAL A 95 12.33 -7.62 -14.71
N ASN A 96 11.20 -7.04 -15.13
CA ASN A 96 9.91 -7.27 -14.50
C ASN A 96 9.21 -8.49 -15.12
N ASN A 97 9.12 -9.58 -14.35
CA ASN A 97 8.41 -10.81 -14.72
C ASN A 97 7.25 -11.12 -13.76
N LEU A 98 6.70 -10.09 -13.11
CA LEU A 98 5.64 -10.26 -12.09
C LEU A 98 4.34 -10.82 -12.70
N ALA A 99 4.05 -10.48 -13.95
CA ALA A 99 2.87 -10.96 -14.69
C ALA A 99 3.20 -12.05 -15.73
N GLY A 100 4.46 -12.47 -15.85
CA GLY A 100 4.86 -13.44 -16.87
C GLY A 100 4.63 -14.89 -16.44
N SER A 101 4.58 -15.77 -17.44
CA SER A 101 4.31 -17.21 -17.28
C SER A 101 5.56 -18.09 -17.49
N GLU A 102 6.64 -17.53 -18.02
CA GLU A 102 7.92 -18.21 -18.26
C GLU A 102 9.09 -17.44 -17.65
N SER A 103 10.23 -18.11 -17.42
CA SER A 103 11.42 -17.47 -16.87
C SER A 103 12.08 -16.54 -17.90
N ILE A 104 12.54 -15.37 -17.45
CA ILE A 104 13.25 -14.38 -18.28
C ILE A 104 14.70 -14.27 -17.78
N LEU A 105 15.67 -14.06 -18.67
CA LEU A 105 17.06 -13.84 -18.29
C LEU A 105 17.38 -12.34 -18.18
N ALA A 106 17.98 -11.94 -17.07
CA ALA A 106 18.57 -10.61 -16.90
C ALA A 106 19.92 -10.49 -17.62
N SER A 107 20.42 -9.27 -17.83
CA SER A 107 21.68 -9.03 -18.56
C SER A 107 22.91 -9.69 -17.93
N ASN A 108 22.90 -9.91 -16.62
CA ASN A 108 23.97 -10.62 -15.89
C ASN A 108 23.81 -12.15 -15.92
N GLY A 109 22.84 -12.68 -16.66
CA GLY A 109 22.56 -14.12 -16.76
C GLY A 109 21.71 -14.68 -15.62
N ALA A 110 21.21 -13.85 -14.69
CA ALA A 110 20.30 -14.30 -13.65
C ALA A 110 18.94 -14.69 -14.26
N SER A 111 18.41 -15.85 -13.87
CA SER A 111 17.08 -16.32 -14.28
C SER A 111 16.01 -15.75 -13.35
N VAL A 112 15.07 -14.98 -13.91
CA VAL A 112 13.93 -14.36 -13.22
C VAL A 112 12.71 -15.24 -13.44
N ALA A 113 12.30 -15.95 -12.40
CA ALA A 113 11.13 -16.84 -12.45
C ALA A 113 9.82 -16.07 -12.72
N PRO A 114 8.79 -16.74 -13.27
CA PRO A 114 7.42 -16.21 -13.33
C PRO A 114 6.97 -15.70 -11.97
N GLY A 115 6.31 -14.54 -11.93
CA GLY A 115 5.83 -13.94 -10.68
C GLY A 115 6.93 -13.29 -9.84
N ALA A 116 8.06 -12.90 -10.43
CA ALA A 116 9.13 -12.18 -9.75
C ALA A 116 9.66 -11.02 -10.61
N ALA A 117 10.30 -10.03 -10.00
CA ALA A 117 11.11 -9.05 -10.71
C ALA A 117 12.55 -9.10 -10.21
N TYR A 118 13.49 -8.74 -11.09
CA TYR A 118 14.90 -8.66 -10.76
C TYR A 118 15.42 -7.26 -11.05
N LEU A 119 16.09 -6.67 -10.07
CA LEU A 119 16.69 -5.35 -10.11
C LEU A 119 18.20 -5.51 -10.10
N LEU A 120 18.87 -5.05 -11.14
CA LEU A 120 20.32 -5.02 -11.21
C LEU A 120 20.78 -3.58 -11.20
N ALA A 121 21.21 -3.12 -10.02
CA ALA A 121 21.75 -1.78 -9.83
C ALA A 121 23.28 -1.80 -9.99
N THR A 122 23.81 -0.88 -10.79
CA THR A 122 25.26 -0.63 -10.91
C THR A 122 25.57 0.76 -10.37
N GLY A 123 26.37 0.84 -9.33
CA GLY A 123 26.87 2.10 -8.79
C GLY A 123 28.28 2.38 -9.29
N LYS A 124 28.58 3.66 -9.55
CA LYS A 124 29.83 4.15 -10.13
C LYS A 124 30.41 5.27 -9.27
N ALA A 125 31.71 5.20 -8.99
CA ALA A 125 32.46 6.23 -8.27
C ALA A 125 33.68 6.69 -9.09
N ARG A 126 34.17 7.91 -8.80
CA ARG A 126 35.30 8.56 -9.51
C ARG A 126 35.09 8.57 -11.03
N THR A 127 33.99 9.15 -11.49
CA THR A 127 33.65 9.27 -12.93
C THR A 127 33.57 7.91 -13.64
N GLY A 128 33.28 6.82 -12.91
CA GLY A 128 33.10 5.48 -13.48
C GLY A 128 34.31 4.54 -13.36
N ASP A 129 35.44 4.99 -12.84
CA ASP A 129 36.65 4.14 -12.67
C ASP A 129 36.42 2.96 -11.72
N PHE A 130 35.48 3.11 -10.77
CA PHE A 130 35.10 2.07 -9.82
C PHE A 130 33.62 1.79 -9.97
N ALA A 131 33.27 0.54 -10.25
CA ALA A 131 31.90 0.09 -10.38
C ALA A 131 31.61 -1.10 -9.46
N ARG A 132 30.45 -1.10 -8.81
CA ARG A 132 29.93 -2.21 -8.00
C ARG A 132 28.49 -2.48 -8.38
N ARG A 133 28.06 -3.73 -8.21
CA ARG A 133 26.71 -4.16 -8.60
C ARG A 133 25.98 -4.79 -7.44
N VAL A 134 24.66 -4.61 -7.43
CA VAL A 134 23.74 -5.24 -6.50
C VAL A 134 22.58 -5.83 -7.28
N GLY A 135 22.33 -7.11 -7.07
CA GLY A 135 21.18 -7.84 -7.60
C GLY A 135 20.13 -8.04 -6.52
N VAL A 136 18.89 -7.65 -6.81
CA VAL A 136 17.74 -7.81 -5.91
C VAL A 136 16.63 -8.55 -6.63
N THR A 137 16.16 -9.65 -6.04
CA THR A 137 14.97 -10.35 -6.52
C THR A 137 13.80 -10.02 -5.63
N VAL A 138 12.70 -9.59 -6.22
CA VAL A 138 11.46 -9.29 -5.53
C VAL A 138 10.30 -10.12 -6.05
N ARG A 139 9.31 -10.36 -5.18
CA ARG A 139 8.04 -11.00 -5.52
C ARG A 139 6.89 -10.11 -5.09
N PRO A 140 5.69 -10.24 -5.69
CA PRO A 140 4.52 -9.58 -5.16
C PRO A 140 4.31 -10.03 -3.71
N GLY A 141 4.03 -9.10 -2.81
CA GLY A 141 3.61 -9.45 -1.45
C GLY A 141 2.26 -10.19 -1.47
N PRO A 142 1.86 -10.80 -0.35
CA PRO A 142 0.60 -11.52 -0.26
C PRO A 142 -0.57 -10.63 -0.67
N VAL A 143 -1.53 -11.17 -1.41
CA VAL A 143 -2.75 -10.43 -1.77
C VAL A 143 -3.50 -10.06 -0.50
N GLN A 144 -3.52 -8.78 -0.18
CA GLN A 144 -4.27 -8.20 0.92
C GLN A 144 -5.72 -8.00 0.46
N GLN A 145 -6.63 -8.85 0.93
CA GLN A 145 -8.06 -8.75 0.62
C GLN A 145 -8.68 -7.55 1.32
N LEU A 146 -9.31 -6.65 0.56
CA LEU A 146 -9.85 -5.39 1.09
C LEU A 146 -10.97 -5.62 2.11
N PHE A 147 -11.84 -6.58 1.81
CA PHE A 147 -13.02 -6.91 2.61
C PHE A 147 -12.80 -8.17 3.44
N ARG A 148 -11.63 -8.31 4.07
CA ARG A 148 -11.34 -9.40 5.02
C ARG A 148 -12.14 -9.28 6.33
N TYR A 149 -12.56 -8.07 6.67
CA TYR A 149 -13.33 -7.76 7.87
C TYR A 149 -14.76 -7.41 7.50
N ALA A 150 -15.69 -7.69 8.41
CA ALA A 150 -17.04 -7.18 8.35
C ALA A 150 -17.02 -5.65 8.30
N VAL A 151 -16.33 -5.07 9.28
CA VAL A 151 -16.23 -3.63 9.48
C VAL A 151 -14.80 -3.29 9.87
N PHE A 152 -14.18 -2.38 9.13
CA PHE A 152 -12.84 -1.90 9.41
C PHE A 152 -12.82 -0.37 9.46
N GLY A 153 -12.50 0.17 10.64
CA GLY A 153 -12.34 1.62 10.84
C GLY A 153 -10.87 1.95 11.07
N TYR A 154 -10.21 2.68 10.15
CA TYR A 154 -8.78 2.99 10.27
C TYR A 154 -8.44 3.68 11.59
N GLU A 155 -9.18 4.76 11.90
CA GLU A 155 -8.94 5.60 13.08
C GLU A 155 -9.83 5.22 14.25
N ARG A 156 -11.09 4.83 13.97
CA ARG A 156 -12.09 4.53 14.99
C ARG A 156 -13.18 3.60 14.48
N LEU A 157 -13.61 2.70 15.32
CA LEU A 157 -14.80 1.88 15.16
C LEU A 157 -15.69 1.98 16.41
N ASP A 158 -16.94 2.39 16.24
CA ASP A 158 -17.98 2.35 17.26
C ASP A 158 -19.13 1.46 16.76
N VAL A 159 -19.25 0.27 17.35
CA VAL A 159 -20.31 -0.70 17.01
C VAL A 159 -21.61 -0.39 17.75
N GLY A 160 -21.59 0.50 18.76
CA GLY A 160 -22.76 0.77 19.58
C GLY A 160 -23.37 -0.51 20.13
N ASN A 161 -24.70 -0.66 20.06
CA ASN A 161 -25.39 -1.89 20.46
C ASN A 161 -25.63 -2.84 19.28
N GLY A 162 -24.93 -2.65 18.17
CA GLY A 162 -25.10 -3.45 16.96
C GLY A 162 -24.52 -4.85 17.09
N ASN A 163 -25.09 -5.78 16.30
CA ASN A 163 -24.62 -7.16 16.23
C ASN A 163 -23.99 -7.42 14.87
N ILE A 164 -22.79 -7.99 14.88
CA ILE A 164 -22.03 -8.34 13.69
C ILE A 164 -21.90 -9.86 13.62
N ASP A 165 -22.45 -10.45 12.57
CA ASP A 165 -22.30 -11.87 12.26
C ASP A 165 -21.77 -12.03 10.81
N SER A 166 -21.79 -13.24 10.27
CA SER A 166 -21.48 -13.46 8.86
C SER A 166 -22.46 -14.39 8.17
N TYR A 167 -22.40 -14.42 6.84
CA TYR A 167 -23.00 -15.39 5.97
C TYR A 167 -22.14 -15.55 4.71
N ASP A 168 -22.59 -16.36 3.75
CA ASP A 168 -21.89 -16.52 2.47
C ASP A 168 -22.90 -16.48 1.33
N SER A 169 -22.82 -15.43 0.49
CA SER A 169 -23.75 -15.22 -0.62
C SER A 169 -23.50 -16.16 -1.81
N GLU A 170 -22.29 -16.74 -1.94
CA GLU A 170 -21.98 -17.73 -2.97
C GLU A 170 -22.54 -19.11 -2.63
N GLU A 171 -22.74 -19.40 -1.34
CA GLU A 171 -23.28 -20.67 -0.86
C GLU A 171 -24.80 -20.66 -0.64
N GLY A 172 -25.44 -19.49 -0.66
CA GLY A 172 -26.89 -19.36 -0.54
C GLY A 172 -27.36 -18.08 0.18
N SER A 173 -28.63 -18.06 0.59
CA SER A 173 -29.17 -16.90 1.31
C SER A 173 -28.71 -16.85 2.76
N TYR A 174 -28.73 -15.65 3.35
CA TYR A 174 -28.39 -15.41 4.75
C TYR A 174 -29.05 -16.41 5.71
N GLN A 175 -30.34 -16.74 5.52
CA GLN A 175 -31.05 -17.67 6.40
C GLN A 175 -30.39 -19.06 6.48
N TYR A 176 -29.74 -19.51 5.41
CA TYR A 176 -29.11 -20.82 5.31
C TYR A 176 -27.62 -20.79 5.63
N THR A 177 -26.92 -19.71 5.29
CA THR A 177 -25.45 -19.63 5.38
C THR A 177 -24.96 -18.78 6.55
N ARG A 178 -25.86 -18.21 7.35
CA ARG A 178 -25.48 -17.41 8.52
C ARG A 178 -24.66 -18.19 9.53
N SER A 179 -23.69 -17.50 10.10
CA SER A 179 -22.80 -17.98 11.14
C SER A 179 -22.55 -16.85 12.13
N PRO A 180 -22.54 -17.12 13.45
CA PRO A 180 -22.06 -16.14 14.43
C PRO A 180 -20.54 -15.93 14.36
N ASP A 181 -19.84 -16.70 13.52
CA ASP A 181 -18.39 -16.66 13.34
C ASP A 181 -18.06 -15.92 12.03
N GLY A 182 -16.89 -15.30 11.93
CA GLY A 182 -16.42 -14.60 10.73
C GLY A 182 -16.85 -13.13 10.66
N GLY A 183 -17.71 -12.66 11.57
CA GLY A 183 -18.08 -11.25 11.74
C GLY A 183 -16.97 -10.43 12.42
N ASN A 184 -15.74 -10.53 11.89
CA ASN A 184 -14.57 -9.90 12.48
C ASN A 184 -14.55 -8.41 12.20
N VAL A 185 -14.10 -7.64 13.18
CA VAL A 185 -13.88 -6.21 13.03
C VAL A 185 -12.43 -5.85 13.25
N GLY A 186 -12.02 -4.70 12.73
CA GLY A 186 -10.67 -4.22 13.04
C GLY A 186 -10.48 -2.72 12.96
N THR A 187 -9.33 -2.29 13.47
CA THR A 187 -8.87 -0.91 13.41
C THR A 187 -7.35 -0.81 13.34
N ASN A 188 -6.82 0.30 12.82
CA ASN A 188 -5.40 0.67 12.97
C ASN A 188 -5.22 1.77 14.05
N SER A 189 -6.26 2.04 14.85
CA SER A 189 -6.26 3.11 15.85
C SER A 189 -5.13 2.96 16.87
N GLU A 190 -4.43 4.06 17.12
CA GLU A 190 -3.41 4.21 18.17
C GLU A 190 -4.02 4.83 19.46
N ILE A 191 -5.32 5.10 19.47
CA ILE A 191 -5.97 5.94 20.49
C ILE A 191 -6.16 5.18 21.81
N ALA A 192 -5.87 5.87 22.92
CA ALA A 192 -5.98 5.43 24.31
C ALA A 192 -7.43 5.11 24.78
N PRO A 193 -7.63 4.42 25.93
CA PRO A 193 -8.89 3.76 26.32
C PRO A 193 -10.06 4.68 26.61
N GLU A 194 -9.79 5.95 26.85
CA GLU A 194 -10.79 6.92 27.29
C GLU A 194 -11.65 7.40 26.11
N GLN A 195 -11.12 7.29 24.89
CA GLN A 195 -11.84 7.60 23.65
C GLN A 195 -12.19 6.33 22.85
N GLY A 196 -11.48 5.21 23.06
CA GLY A 196 -11.78 3.88 22.50
C GLY A 196 -11.62 3.82 20.98
N GLY A 197 -10.48 3.30 20.50
CA GLY A 197 -10.26 2.99 19.08
C GLY A 197 -11.31 2.01 18.54
N VAL A 198 -11.71 1.03 19.36
CA VAL A 198 -12.90 0.21 19.16
C VAL A 198 -13.83 0.33 20.36
N THR A 199 -15.09 0.71 20.14
CA THR A 199 -16.13 0.75 21.18
C THR A 199 -17.25 -0.23 20.84
N ILE A 200 -17.63 -1.06 21.81
CA ILE A 200 -18.79 -1.96 21.73
C ILE A 200 -19.69 -1.67 22.93
N GLY A 201 -20.93 -1.30 22.65
CA GLY A 201 -21.97 -1.02 23.64
C GLY A 201 -22.46 -2.27 24.37
N PRO A 202 -23.23 -2.11 25.46
CA PRO A 202 -23.59 -3.21 26.36
C PRO A 202 -24.34 -4.39 25.71
N GLN A 203 -25.06 -4.13 24.61
CA GLN A 203 -25.80 -5.16 23.87
C GLN A 203 -25.12 -5.55 22.55
N GLY A 204 -24.02 -4.88 22.19
CA GLY A 204 -23.33 -5.16 20.95
C GLY A 204 -22.58 -6.49 20.99
N SER A 205 -22.43 -7.11 19.83
CA SER A 205 -21.69 -8.36 19.69
C SER A 205 -20.87 -8.39 18.40
N VAL A 206 -19.63 -8.84 18.51
CA VAL A 206 -18.73 -9.10 17.37
C VAL A 206 -18.03 -10.44 17.59
N ASP A 207 -17.47 -11.02 16.53
CA ASP A 207 -16.63 -12.22 16.67
C ASP A 207 -15.25 -11.86 17.22
N GLN A 208 -14.32 -11.48 16.35
CA GLN A 208 -12.95 -11.10 16.72
C GLN A 208 -12.68 -9.61 16.47
N ILE A 209 -11.88 -9.00 17.34
CA ILE A 209 -11.38 -7.63 17.21
C ILE A 209 -9.89 -7.68 16.88
N ASP A 210 -9.53 -7.15 15.72
CA ASP A 210 -8.15 -7.07 15.26
C ASP A 210 -7.64 -5.63 15.29
N ILE A 211 -6.47 -5.41 15.88
CA ILE A 211 -5.89 -4.08 16.06
C ILE A 211 -4.54 -4.03 15.38
N GLY A 212 -4.30 -2.99 14.57
CA GLY A 212 -3.01 -2.76 13.94
C GLY A 212 -1.85 -2.66 14.95
N PRO A 213 -0.60 -2.84 14.52
CA PRO A 213 0.57 -2.97 15.39
C PRO A 213 0.89 -1.72 16.21
N ALA A 214 0.38 -0.56 15.80
CA ALA A 214 0.54 0.69 16.53
C ALA A 214 -0.49 0.87 17.66
N GLY A 215 -1.56 0.06 17.66
CA GLY A 215 -2.54 0.02 18.74
C GLY A 215 -2.19 -1.02 19.82
N ASP A 216 -2.75 -0.84 21.01
CA ASP A 216 -2.63 -1.77 22.13
C ASP A 216 -4.01 -2.36 22.46
N CYS A 217 -4.20 -3.67 22.31
CA CYS A 217 -5.43 -4.37 22.67
C CYS A 217 -5.97 -4.14 24.08
N THR A 218 -5.11 -3.83 25.05
CA THR A 218 -5.55 -3.53 26.42
C THR A 218 -6.05 -2.10 26.59
N LEU A 219 -5.67 -1.20 25.68
CA LEU A 219 -5.98 0.22 25.76
C LEU A 219 -6.93 0.69 24.66
N CYS A 220 -6.93 0.09 23.48
CA CYS A 220 -7.70 0.58 22.34
C CYS A 220 -9.15 0.07 22.32
N VAL A 221 -9.50 -0.91 23.15
CA VAL A 221 -10.82 -1.56 23.14
C VAL A 221 -11.63 -1.20 24.38
N VAL A 222 -12.76 -0.54 24.16
CA VAL A 222 -13.81 -0.32 25.15
C VAL A 222 -14.97 -1.25 24.84
N CYS A 223 -14.92 -2.48 25.35
CA CYS A 223 -15.98 -3.46 25.15
C CYS A 223 -16.88 -3.56 26.40
N ARG A 224 -18.15 -3.18 26.25
CA ARG A 224 -19.21 -3.40 27.25
C ARG A 224 -20.15 -4.55 26.87
N GLY A 225 -20.08 -5.00 25.62
CA GLY A 225 -20.87 -6.08 25.06
C GLY A 225 -20.09 -7.39 24.93
N GLN A 226 -20.42 -8.21 23.93
CA GLN A 226 -19.79 -9.50 23.68
C GLN A 226 -18.72 -9.40 22.58
N ASN A 227 -17.61 -10.09 22.80
CA ASN A 227 -16.60 -10.39 21.79
C ASN A 227 -16.00 -11.77 22.12
N ARG A 228 -15.49 -12.48 21.13
CA ARG A 228 -14.85 -13.80 21.31
C ARG A 228 -13.33 -13.71 21.44
N GLY A 229 -12.73 -12.61 21.03
CA GLY A 229 -11.32 -12.35 21.25
C GLY A 229 -10.85 -11.02 20.70
N VAL A 230 -9.69 -10.60 21.20
CA VAL A 230 -8.95 -9.42 20.73
C VAL A 230 -7.52 -9.87 20.39
N ARG A 231 -7.00 -9.46 19.23
CA ARG A 231 -5.58 -9.67 18.88
C ARG A 231 -4.95 -8.43 18.27
N ASN A 232 -3.64 -8.31 18.45
CA ASN A 232 -2.81 -7.37 17.70
C ASN A 232 -2.34 -8.04 16.41
N LEU A 233 -2.37 -7.29 15.32
CA LEU A 233 -1.81 -7.67 14.03
C LEU A 233 -0.33 -7.27 13.99
N GLU A 234 0.48 -8.07 13.29
CA GLU A 234 1.91 -7.77 13.08
C GLU A 234 2.13 -6.63 12.10
N GLN A 235 1.16 -6.38 11.21
CA GLN A 235 1.19 -5.32 10.21
C GLN A 235 -0.12 -4.54 10.22
N PRO A 236 -0.09 -3.21 9.97
CA PRO A 236 -1.33 -2.45 9.83
C PRO A 236 -2.06 -2.94 8.59
N LEU A 237 -3.38 -2.85 8.63
CA LEU A 237 -4.15 -3.13 7.43
C LEU A 237 -3.93 -2.00 6.42
N PRO A 238 -3.53 -2.30 5.18
CA PRO A 238 -3.13 -1.27 4.21
C PRO A 238 -4.35 -0.51 3.69
N VAL A 239 -4.20 0.82 3.45
CA VAL A 239 -5.11 1.59 2.59
C VAL A 239 -4.63 1.45 1.16
N ASP A 240 -5.49 1.01 0.25
CA ASP A 240 -5.24 1.11 -1.19
C ASP A 240 -6.03 2.28 -1.78
N THR A 241 -5.33 3.33 -2.20
CA THR A 241 -5.94 4.51 -2.82
C THR A 241 -6.22 4.32 -4.31
N ARG A 242 -5.60 3.34 -4.99
CA ARG A 242 -5.79 3.14 -6.44
C ARG A 242 -7.18 2.63 -6.77
N LEU A 243 -7.85 1.99 -5.81
CA LEU A 243 -9.24 1.60 -5.94
C LEU A 243 -10.19 2.80 -5.97
N LEU A 244 -9.74 3.95 -5.49
CA LEU A 244 -10.52 5.18 -5.52
C LEU A 244 -10.38 5.91 -6.85
N GLU A 245 -9.43 5.50 -7.70
CA GLU A 245 -9.27 6.05 -9.04
C GLU A 245 -10.27 5.37 -10.00
N PRO A 246 -11.32 6.08 -10.45
CA PRO A 246 -12.23 5.52 -11.44
C PRO A 246 -11.49 5.29 -12.76
N PRO A 247 -11.87 4.26 -13.54
CA PRO A 247 -11.35 4.11 -14.89
C PRO A 247 -11.73 5.31 -15.76
N SER A 248 -11.08 5.44 -16.92
CA SER A 248 -11.47 6.44 -17.91
C SER A 248 -12.88 6.13 -18.44
N LEU A 249 -13.84 7.01 -18.16
CA LEU A 249 -15.26 6.84 -18.46
C LEU A 249 -15.78 7.98 -19.35
N PRO A 250 -16.74 7.73 -20.25
CA PRO A 250 -17.39 8.79 -21.02
C PRO A 250 -18.13 9.75 -20.09
N PHE A 251 -17.91 11.06 -20.24
CA PHE A 251 -18.56 12.08 -19.43
C PHE A 251 -19.92 12.48 -20.01
N TRP A 252 -20.95 12.42 -19.17
CA TRP A 252 -22.35 12.68 -19.52
C TRP A 252 -22.90 14.00 -18.94
N GLY A 253 -22.13 14.71 -18.13
CA GLY A 253 -22.57 15.92 -17.43
C GLY A 253 -23.39 15.65 -16.17
N ASP A 254 -24.07 16.68 -15.68
CA ASP A 254 -24.96 16.58 -14.52
C ASP A 254 -26.25 15.84 -14.86
N VAL A 255 -26.81 15.14 -13.87
CA VAL A 255 -28.04 14.37 -14.05
C VAL A 255 -29.05 14.64 -12.93
N SER A 256 -30.28 14.98 -13.32
CA SER A 256 -31.40 15.11 -12.37
C SER A 256 -32.59 14.27 -12.83
N LEU A 257 -32.91 13.23 -12.06
CA LEU A 257 -33.98 12.28 -12.38
C LEU A 257 -35.10 12.36 -11.34
N LYS A 258 -36.32 12.62 -11.81
CA LYS A 258 -37.54 12.68 -10.97
C LYS A 258 -38.61 11.67 -11.40
N LYS A 259 -38.27 10.77 -12.32
CA LYS A 259 -39.12 9.71 -12.86
C LYS A 259 -38.26 8.47 -13.05
N ASP A 260 -38.91 7.31 -13.11
CA ASP A 260 -38.28 6.03 -13.39
C ASP A 260 -37.45 6.09 -14.67
N GLY A 261 -36.34 5.36 -14.66
CA GLY A 261 -35.42 5.35 -15.79
C GLY A 261 -34.26 4.38 -15.59
N THR A 262 -33.32 4.47 -16.52
CA THR A 262 -32.07 3.71 -16.47
C THR A 262 -30.91 4.68 -16.64
N LEU A 263 -29.82 4.44 -15.92
CA LEU A 263 -28.56 5.15 -16.10
C LEU A 263 -27.53 4.20 -16.73
N ALA A 264 -26.85 4.64 -17.79
CA ALA A 264 -25.78 3.87 -18.41
C ALA A 264 -24.45 4.10 -17.67
N PRO A 265 -23.48 3.17 -17.72
CA PRO A 265 -22.16 3.37 -17.15
C PRO A 265 -21.48 4.61 -17.75
N GLY A 266 -20.75 5.36 -16.92
CA GLY A 266 -20.12 6.61 -17.32
C GLY A 266 -19.77 7.53 -16.17
N ALA A 267 -19.15 8.66 -16.50
CA ALA A 267 -18.88 9.74 -15.57
C ALA A 267 -19.99 10.79 -15.62
N TYR A 268 -20.42 11.22 -14.45
CA TYR A 268 -21.44 12.23 -14.21
C TYR A 268 -20.85 13.29 -13.28
N GLY A 269 -21.27 14.53 -13.44
CA GLY A 269 -20.98 15.60 -12.46
C GLY A 269 -21.85 15.43 -11.23
N ASP A 270 -22.77 16.35 -11.02
CA ASP A 270 -23.75 16.27 -9.95
C ASP A 270 -24.92 15.36 -10.32
N ALA A 271 -25.20 14.34 -9.50
CA ALA A 271 -26.33 13.45 -9.64
C ALA A 271 -27.37 13.66 -8.54
N ALA A 272 -28.57 14.10 -8.93
CA ALA A 272 -29.71 14.30 -8.03
C ALA A 272 -30.90 13.44 -8.44
N ILE A 273 -31.17 12.38 -7.69
CA ILE A 273 -32.27 11.45 -7.93
C ILE A 273 -33.36 11.66 -6.88
N GLY A 274 -34.59 11.90 -7.32
CA GLY A 274 -35.69 12.28 -6.44
C GLY A 274 -37.07 11.89 -6.95
N GLY A 275 -38.12 12.37 -6.26
CA GLY A 275 -39.50 12.24 -6.72
C GLY A 275 -40.04 10.80 -6.77
N ASN A 276 -39.61 9.93 -5.86
CA ASN A 276 -39.91 8.49 -5.84
C ASN A 276 -39.46 7.74 -7.11
N ALA A 277 -38.51 8.28 -7.87
CA ALA A 277 -37.99 7.63 -9.06
C ALA A 277 -37.27 6.32 -8.72
N ARG A 278 -37.52 5.29 -9.52
CA ARG A 278 -36.73 4.06 -9.54
C ARG A 278 -35.77 4.08 -10.73
N VAL A 279 -34.49 4.30 -10.46
CA VAL A 279 -33.45 4.39 -11.48
C VAL A 279 -32.63 3.11 -11.48
N VAL A 280 -32.68 2.36 -12.57
CA VAL A 280 -31.92 1.12 -12.73
C VAL A 280 -30.53 1.44 -13.25
N LEU A 281 -29.52 0.85 -12.64
CA LEU A 281 -28.14 0.90 -13.12
C LEU A 281 -27.86 -0.34 -13.97
N ALA A 282 -27.39 -0.14 -15.19
CA ALA A 282 -26.85 -1.23 -15.98
C ALA A 282 -25.48 -1.67 -15.41
N PRO A 283 -25.04 -2.91 -15.66
CA PRO A 283 -23.73 -3.37 -15.18
C PRO A 283 -22.59 -2.48 -15.70
N GLY A 284 -21.66 -2.09 -14.82
CA GLY A 284 -20.50 -1.29 -15.17
C GLY A 284 -20.13 -0.25 -14.11
N ASP A 285 -19.28 0.70 -14.53
CA ASP A 285 -18.69 1.70 -13.65
C ASP A 285 -19.36 3.05 -13.81
N TYR A 286 -19.61 3.68 -12.67
CA TYR A 286 -20.23 4.98 -12.57
C TYR A 286 -19.32 5.88 -11.74
N ARG A 287 -18.97 7.05 -12.26
CA ARG A 287 -18.31 8.10 -11.49
C ARG A 287 -19.29 9.24 -11.28
N PHE A 288 -19.40 9.74 -10.05
CA PHE A 288 -20.16 10.92 -9.67
C PHE A 288 -19.24 11.89 -8.93
N GLU A 289 -19.37 13.20 -9.19
CA GLU A 289 -18.75 14.22 -8.34
C GLU A 289 -19.55 14.32 -7.03
N THR A 290 -20.85 14.50 -7.13
CA THR A 290 -21.79 14.36 -6.01
C THR A 290 -22.94 13.42 -6.35
N LEU A 291 -23.44 12.69 -5.35
CA LEU A 291 -24.60 11.80 -5.50
C LEU A 291 -25.59 12.04 -4.36
N THR A 292 -26.79 12.48 -4.71
CA THR A 292 -27.91 12.64 -3.78
C THR A 292 -29.09 11.80 -4.24
N VAL A 293 -29.56 10.89 -3.38
CA VAL A 293 -30.80 10.12 -3.59
C VAL A 293 -31.78 10.43 -2.48
N ALA A 294 -32.87 11.12 -2.81
CA ALA A 294 -33.80 11.68 -1.83
C ALA A 294 -35.27 11.51 -2.27
N GLY A 295 -36.21 11.96 -1.42
CA GLY A 295 -37.64 12.00 -1.76
C GLY A 295 -38.23 10.65 -2.16
N GLY A 296 -37.82 9.57 -1.47
CA GLY A 296 -38.28 8.19 -1.70
C GLY A 296 -37.75 7.53 -2.97
N ALA A 297 -36.78 8.15 -3.66
CA ALA A 297 -36.19 7.58 -4.86
C ALA A 297 -35.17 6.47 -4.55
N SER A 298 -34.85 5.64 -5.54
CA SER A 298 -33.95 4.50 -5.43
C SER A 298 -33.06 4.34 -6.66
N LEU A 299 -31.78 4.03 -6.41
CA LEU A 299 -30.86 3.44 -7.36
C LEU A 299 -30.89 1.92 -7.22
N VAL A 300 -31.12 1.22 -8.32
CA VAL A 300 -31.33 -0.22 -8.30
C VAL A 300 -30.31 -0.93 -9.17
N VAL A 301 -29.58 -1.86 -8.57
CA VAL A 301 -28.78 -2.87 -9.26
C VAL A 301 -29.62 -4.14 -9.38
N SER A 302 -30.11 -4.43 -10.58
CA SER A 302 -30.95 -5.61 -10.83
C SER A 302 -30.15 -6.82 -11.32
N GLU A 303 -29.04 -6.60 -12.00
CA GLU A 303 -28.20 -7.63 -12.59
C GLU A 303 -26.77 -7.13 -12.73
N GLY A 304 -25.81 -8.08 -12.75
CA GLY A 304 -24.39 -7.79 -12.93
C GLY A 304 -23.76 -6.95 -11.82
N ALA A 305 -22.46 -6.67 -11.99
CA ALA A 305 -21.70 -5.86 -11.05
C ALA A 305 -21.75 -4.37 -11.41
N VAL A 306 -21.91 -3.53 -10.40
CA VAL A 306 -21.93 -2.07 -10.48
C VAL A 306 -20.93 -1.51 -9.48
N ARG A 307 -20.03 -0.64 -9.97
CA ARG A 307 -19.09 0.12 -9.14
C ARG A 307 -19.43 1.60 -9.18
N LEU A 308 -19.76 2.15 -8.03
CA LEU A 308 -20.07 3.57 -7.84
C LEU A 308 -18.86 4.26 -7.24
N TYR A 309 -18.24 5.14 -8.00
CA TYR A 309 -17.17 6.02 -7.56
C TYR A 309 -17.79 7.38 -7.24
N VAL A 310 -17.70 7.81 -5.98
CA VAL A 310 -18.10 9.17 -5.57
C VAL A 310 -16.84 9.93 -5.18
N THR A 311 -16.41 10.86 -6.04
CA THR A 311 -15.11 11.51 -5.88
C THR A 311 -15.16 12.70 -4.91
N GLY A 312 -16.31 13.35 -4.78
CA GLY A 312 -16.41 14.66 -4.15
C GLY A 312 -16.19 15.79 -5.17
N ASP A 313 -16.62 17.00 -4.79
CA ASP A 313 -16.31 18.23 -5.53
C ASP A 313 -14.96 18.77 -5.05
N GLU A 314 -13.96 18.79 -5.95
CA GLU A 314 -12.61 19.29 -5.68
C GLU A 314 -12.58 20.78 -5.25
N ASN A 315 -13.65 21.53 -5.53
CA ASN A 315 -13.80 22.92 -5.11
C ASN A 315 -14.40 23.07 -3.71
N GLN A 316 -14.94 22.00 -3.13
CA GLN A 316 -15.49 21.95 -1.78
C GLN A 316 -14.53 21.18 -0.87
N VAL A 317 -13.59 21.89 -0.26
CA VAL A 317 -12.63 21.34 0.71
C VAL A 317 -13.38 20.58 1.81
N HIS A 318 -13.35 19.24 1.76
CA HIS A 318 -13.85 18.31 2.78
C HIS A 318 -15.28 18.57 3.30
N GLY A 319 -16.21 18.97 2.42
CA GLY A 319 -17.59 19.30 2.82
C GLY A 319 -18.68 18.39 2.23
N THR A 320 -18.32 17.47 1.33
CA THR A 320 -19.30 16.65 0.62
C THR A 320 -19.90 15.59 1.54
N GLU A 321 -21.22 15.65 1.77
CA GLU A 321 -21.98 14.59 2.47
C GLU A 321 -22.63 13.65 1.44
N LEU A 322 -22.30 12.36 1.50
CA LEU A 322 -23.06 11.32 0.80
C LEU A 322 -24.13 10.78 1.75
N SER A 323 -25.38 11.22 1.56
CA SER A 323 -26.52 10.74 2.36
C SER A 323 -27.37 9.78 1.55
N VAL A 324 -27.44 8.53 2.01
CA VAL A 324 -28.27 7.47 1.46
C VAL A 324 -29.34 7.17 2.51
N ALA A 325 -30.58 7.58 2.26
CA ALA A 325 -31.69 7.42 3.21
C ALA A 325 -32.80 6.49 2.68
N GLY A 326 -33.38 5.62 3.53
CA GLY A 326 -34.46 4.70 3.10
C GLY A 326 -33.99 3.73 2.02
N ASP A 327 -34.90 3.21 1.16
CA ASP A 327 -34.61 2.25 0.06
C ASP A 327 -33.85 2.89 -1.12
N SER A 328 -32.96 3.84 -0.84
CA SER A 328 -32.28 4.64 -1.86
C SER A 328 -31.17 3.91 -2.62
N LEU A 329 -30.59 2.87 -2.02
CA LEU A 329 -29.71 1.92 -2.72
C LEU A 329 -30.29 0.51 -2.57
N VAL A 330 -30.59 -0.13 -3.71
CA VAL A 330 -31.20 -1.45 -3.74
C VAL A 330 -30.36 -2.38 -4.60
N ASN A 331 -29.86 -3.46 -4.00
CA ASN A 331 -29.16 -4.52 -4.71
C ASN A 331 -30.04 -5.78 -4.75
N LEU A 332 -30.66 -6.03 -5.91
CA LEU A 332 -31.54 -7.19 -6.11
C LEU A 332 -30.79 -8.45 -6.57
N THR A 333 -29.48 -8.37 -6.77
CA THR A 333 -28.68 -9.50 -7.25
C THR A 333 -28.48 -10.60 -6.19
N GLY A 334 -28.72 -10.27 -4.92
CA GLY A 334 -28.48 -11.17 -3.79
C GLY A 334 -27.00 -11.32 -3.38
N ALA A 335 -26.09 -10.64 -4.07
CA ALA A 335 -24.66 -10.65 -3.76
C ALA A 335 -24.15 -9.22 -3.50
N PRO A 336 -23.75 -8.87 -2.25
CA PRO A 336 -23.13 -7.59 -1.93
C PRO A 336 -21.97 -7.20 -2.85
N GLY A 337 -21.20 -8.16 -3.37
CA GLY A 337 -20.08 -7.90 -4.29
C GLY A 337 -20.49 -7.29 -5.63
N ASN A 338 -21.77 -7.32 -6.00
CA ASN A 338 -22.30 -6.71 -7.22
C ASN A 338 -22.67 -5.24 -7.05
N LEU A 339 -22.71 -4.70 -5.82
CA LEU A 339 -22.85 -3.26 -5.59
C LEU A 339 -21.68 -2.79 -4.75
N LYS A 340 -20.78 -2.02 -5.36
CA LYS A 340 -19.62 -1.45 -4.69
C LYS A 340 -19.73 0.05 -4.65
N LEU A 341 -19.49 0.62 -3.48
CA LEU A 341 -19.39 2.06 -3.28
C LEU A 341 -17.97 2.41 -2.89
N LEU A 342 -17.25 3.05 -3.81
CA LEU A 342 -15.87 3.50 -3.66
C LEU A 342 -15.88 5.02 -3.52
N VAL A 343 -15.35 5.52 -2.41
CA VAL A 343 -15.49 6.93 -2.05
C VAL A 343 -14.12 7.60 -1.96
N GLY A 344 -13.96 8.67 -2.73
CA GLY A 344 -12.74 9.47 -2.82
C GLY A 344 -12.45 10.27 -1.55
N ALA A 345 -11.22 10.78 -1.45
CA ALA A 345 -10.73 11.49 -0.26
C ALA A 345 -11.44 12.83 0.03
N ASP A 346 -12.11 13.42 -0.96
CA ASP A 346 -12.78 14.72 -0.83
C ASP A 346 -14.19 14.62 -0.22
N VAL A 347 -14.68 13.39 0.02
CA VAL A 347 -15.95 13.15 0.72
C VAL A 347 -15.68 12.90 2.19
N GLU A 348 -16.05 13.86 3.04
CA GLU A 348 -15.77 13.78 4.48
C GLU A 348 -16.75 12.85 5.20
N ASN A 349 -18.05 12.96 4.91
CA ASN A 349 -19.08 12.29 5.68
C ASN A 349 -19.98 11.43 4.79
N ILE A 350 -20.18 10.18 5.18
CA ILE A 350 -21.10 9.24 4.55
C ILE A 350 -22.13 8.84 5.61
N ALA A 351 -23.41 9.05 5.30
CA ALA A 351 -24.50 8.64 6.16
C ALA A 351 -25.39 7.66 5.42
N ILE A 352 -25.45 6.42 5.89
CA ILE A 352 -26.43 5.42 5.43
C ILE A 352 -27.50 5.36 6.52
N ARG A 353 -28.69 5.90 6.21
CA ARG A 353 -29.81 6.08 7.14
C ARG A 353 -31.05 5.33 6.64
N GLY A 354 -31.90 4.88 7.54
CA GLY A 354 -33.22 4.32 7.18
C GLY A 354 -33.21 2.81 6.91
N GLY A 355 -34.41 2.22 6.92
CA GLY A 355 -34.64 0.78 7.18
C GLY A 355 -34.69 -0.24 6.03
N PRO A 356 -34.05 -0.10 4.86
CA PRO A 356 -33.88 -1.25 3.97
C PRO A 356 -32.84 -2.22 4.48
N THR A 357 -33.01 -3.46 4.04
CA THR A 357 -31.90 -4.40 3.88
C THR A 357 -31.02 -3.93 2.71
N VAL A 358 -29.82 -3.41 2.99
CA VAL A 358 -28.88 -2.99 1.93
C VAL A 358 -27.75 -4.00 1.80
N GLY A 359 -27.49 -4.45 0.56
CA GLY A 359 -26.42 -5.38 0.23
C GLY A 359 -25.33 -4.71 -0.60
N MET A 360 -24.18 -4.37 -0.02
CA MET A 360 -23.08 -3.72 -0.74
C MET A 360 -21.71 -3.95 -0.09
N ALA A 361 -20.64 -3.74 -0.86
CA ALA A 361 -19.30 -3.53 -0.31
C ALA A 361 -18.93 -2.03 -0.38
N LEU A 362 -18.55 -1.44 0.75
CA LEU A 362 -18.26 -0.01 0.87
C LEU A 362 -16.79 0.20 1.22
N TYR A 363 -16.08 1.00 0.41
CA TYR A 363 -14.69 1.34 0.61
C TYR A 363 -14.49 2.85 0.56
N ALA A 364 -14.29 3.46 1.73
CA ALA A 364 -14.19 4.89 1.95
C ALA A 364 -13.13 5.24 3.00
N PRO A 365 -11.85 4.86 2.79
CA PRO A 365 -10.81 4.83 3.83
C PRO A 365 -10.49 6.20 4.45
N PHE A 366 -10.96 7.30 3.85
CA PHE A 366 -10.76 8.68 4.30
C PHE A 366 -12.03 9.36 4.84
N SER A 367 -13.18 8.68 4.82
CA SER A 367 -14.48 9.25 5.18
C SER A 367 -14.98 8.74 6.53
N ASN A 368 -15.80 9.56 7.19
CA ASN A 368 -16.57 9.19 8.37
C ASN A 368 -17.88 8.53 7.94
N LEU A 369 -18.02 7.23 8.19
CA LEU A 369 -19.22 6.46 7.92
C LEU A 369 -20.11 6.37 9.15
N THR A 370 -21.35 6.86 9.02
CA THR A 370 -22.42 6.63 9.99
C THR A 370 -23.44 5.66 9.40
N LEU A 371 -23.60 4.52 10.06
CA LEU A 371 -24.67 3.56 9.79
C LEU A 371 -25.78 3.79 10.83
N ASP A 372 -26.85 4.49 10.42
CA ASP A 372 -27.99 4.80 11.28
C ASP A 372 -29.15 3.85 10.98
N GLY A 373 -29.11 2.71 11.67
CA GLY A 373 -30.04 1.59 11.51
C GLY A 373 -31.08 1.55 12.62
N ALA A 374 -32.02 2.50 12.65
CA ALA A 374 -33.16 2.42 13.56
C ALA A 374 -34.10 1.21 13.26
N ALA A 375 -33.97 0.55 12.09
CA ALA A 375 -34.80 -0.62 11.72
C ALA A 375 -34.27 -1.54 10.59
N GLY A 376 -33.06 -1.34 10.03
CA GLY A 376 -32.55 -2.07 8.86
C GLY A 376 -31.29 -2.90 9.13
N ASP A 377 -31.10 -3.96 8.33
CA ASP A 377 -29.93 -4.86 8.35
C ASP A 377 -28.97 -4.49 7.20
N PHE A 378 -27.67 -4.40 7.47
CA PHE A 378 -26.65 -4.21 6.43
C PHE A 378 -26.01 -5.55 6.08
N TYR A 379 -25.84 -5.85 4.79
CA TYR A 379 -25.22 -7.07 4.29
C TYR A 379 -24.01 -6.73 3.42
N GLY A 380 -22.84 -7.26 3.76
CA GLY A 380 -21.61 -7.05 2.99
C GLY A 380 -20.43 -6.66 3.87
N ALA A 381 -19.64 -5.67 3.46
CA ALA A 381 -18.47 -5.23 4.23
C ALA A 381 -18.24 -3.73 4.08
N ALA A 382 -17.65 -3.11 5.11
CA ALA A 382 -17.37 -1.68 5.12
C ALA A 382 -15.96 -1.36 5.61
N VAL A 383 -15.26 -0.51 4.88
CA VAL A 383 -13.96 0.05 5.23
C VAL A 383 -14.10 1.58 5.24
N ALA A 384 -13.77 2.24 6.34
CA ALA A 384 -13.80 3.70 6.42
C ALA A 384 -12.75 4.27 7.37
N ALA A 385 -12.54 5.59 7.37
CA ALA A 385 -11.66 6.24 8.35
C ALA A 385 -12.22 6.06 9.76
N ARG A 386 -13.49 6.44 9.94
CA ARG A 386 -14.25 6.24 11.18
C ARG A 386 -15.57 5.59 10.87
N ILE A 387 -15.97 4.61 11.66
CA ILE A 387 -17.27 3.96 11.52
C ILE A 387 -18.04 4.12 12.82
N THR A 388 -19.28 4.59 12.73
CA THR A 388 -20.24 4.66 13.83
C THR A 388 -21.51 3.93 13.45
N MET A 389 -21.84 2.87 14.18
CA MET A 389 -23.10 2.16 14.10
C MET A 389 -24.04 2.72 15.16
N ALA A 390 -24.96 3.60 14.73
CA ALA A 390 -25.96 4.18 15.61
C ALA A 390 -27.15 3.22 15.79
N GLY A 391 -27.65 3.11 17.03
CA GLY A 391 -28.81 2.30 17.37
C GLY A 391 -28.49 0.82 17.61
N ASN A 392 -29.44 -0.05 17.24
CA ASN A 392 -29.37 -1.51 17.40
C ASN A 392 -29.27 -2.24 16.04
N GLY A 393 -28.73 -1.56 15.03
CA GLY A 393 -28.62 -2.10 13.67
C GLY A 393 -27.79 -3.38 13.62
N ARG A 394 -28.12 -4.28 12.69
CA ARG A 394 -27.37 -5.53 12.47
C ARG A 394 -26.50 -5.41 11.23
N PHE A 395 -25.32 -6.00 11.31
CA PHE A 395 -24.38 -6.06 10.21
C PHE A 395 -24.06 -7.53 9.93
N HIS A 396 -24.23 -7.94 8.68
CA HIS A 396 -24.08 -9.31 8.23
C HIS A 396 -22.93 -9.35 7.23
N TYR A 397 -21.77 -9.81 7.67
CA TYR A 397 -20.60 -9.91 6.82
C TYR A 397 -20.78 -10.96 5.73
N ASP A 398 -20.55 -10.59 4.47
CA ASP A 398 -20.52 -11.57 3.38
C ASP A 398 -19.09 -12.10 3.16
N ARG A 399 -18.87 -13.36 3.53
CA ARG A 399 -17.57 -14.04 3.40
C ARG A 399 -17.11 -14.20 1.96
N ALA A 400 -18.02 -14.13 0.98
CA ALA A 400 -17.65 -14.11 -0.43
C ALA A 400 -16.82 -12.87 -0.81
N LEU A 401 -16.98 -11.75 -0.09
CA LEU A 401 -16.24 -10.52 -0.37
C LEU A 401 -14.74 -10.67 -0.13
N ALA A 402 -14.33 -11.47 0.85
CA ALA A 402 -12.92 -11.81 1.04
C ALA A 402 -12.35 -12.57 -0.17
N ARG A 403 -13.14 -13.44 -0.81
CA ARG A 403 -12.69 -14.28 -1.92
C ARG A 403 -12.75 -13.61 -3.28
N SER A 404 -13.38 -12.44 -3.38
CA SER A 404 -13.69 -11.76 -4.64
C SER A 404 -12.47 -11.33 -5.47
N GLY A 405 -11.23 -11.59 -5.00
CA GLY A 405 -9.99 -11.23 -5.70
C GLY A 405 -9.70 -9.73 -5.67
N GLU A 406 -10.57 -8.94 -5.05
CA GLU A 406 -10.36 -7.53 -4.78
C GLU A 406 -9.42 -7.40 -3.59
N GLY A 407 -8.14 -7.40 -3.93
CA GLY A 407 -7.05 -7.17 -3.05
C GLY A 407 -5.86 -6.68 -3.85
N TRP A 408 -4.89 -6.11 -3.15
CA TRP A 408 -3.62 -5.76 -3.77
C TRP A 408 -2.55 -6.75 -3.36
N ASN A 409 -1.67 -7.11 -4.29
CA ASN A 409 -0.41 -7.75 -3.94
C ASN A 409 0.31 -6.84 -2.95
N GLY A 410 0.49 -7.25 -1.68
CA GLY A 410 1.23 -6.46 -0.69
C GLY A 410 2.58 -5.93 -1.23
N PRO A 411 3.22 -4.98 -0.53
CA PRO A 411 4.45 -4.37 -1.01
C PRO A 411 5.45 -5.47 -1.44
N PRO A 412 6.09 -5.34 -2.61
CA PRO A 412 6.98 -6.38 -3.11
C PRO A 412 7.96 -6.84 -2.04
N GLU A 413 7.97 -8.14 -1.78
CA GLU A 413 8.85 -8.73 -0.80
C GLU A 413 10.22 -8.99 -1.42
N VAL A 414 11.27 -8.49 -0.77
CA VAL A 414 12.65 -8.80 -1.16
C VAL A 414 12.96 -10.25 -0.81
N VAL A 415 13.06 -11.09 -1.84
CA VAL A 415 13.37 -12.53 -1.69
C VAL A 415 14.87 -12.75 -1.56
N SER A 416 15.68 -11.95 -2.27
CA SER A 416 17.13 -12.07 -2.21
C SER A 416 17.81 -10.72 -2.46
N TRP A 417 18.88 -10.47 -1.73
CA TRP A 417 19.78 -9.33 -1.94
C TRP A 417 21.22 -9.83 -2.09
N GLN A 418 21.85 -9.55 -3.22
CA GLN A 418 23.19 -10.05 -3.54
C GLN A 418 24.10 -8.90 -3.97
N ARG A 419 25.28 -8.81 -3.34
CA ARG A 419 26.37 -7.93 -3.77
C ARG A 419 27.23 -8.69 -4.77
N LEU A 420 27.45 -8.12 -5.95
CA LEU A 420 28.10 -8.75 -7.11
C LEU A 420 29.51 -8.21 -7.39
#